data_AF-A0A5R2N7J2-F1
#
_entry.id   AF-A0A5R2N7J2-F1
#
_cell.length_a   1.000
_cell.length_b   1.000
_cell.length_c   1.000
_cell.angle_alpha   90.00
_cell.angle_beta   90.00
_cell.angle_gamma   90.00
#
_symmetry.space_group_name_H-M   'P 1'
#
loop_
_entity.id
_entity.type
_entity.pdbx_description
1 polymer ?
#
loop_
_entity_poly.entity_id
_entity_poly.type
_entity_poly.pdbx_seq_one_letter_code
_entity_poly.pdbx_strand_id
1 'polypeptide(L)'
;MATQGDDDERSFFSEVPVRSAARAKAAADEKPHYLGHRDRLRERFASAGPDALPDYELLELLLFRLIPRADTKPVAKALLARFGTLAEVLGAPVGLLQEVKGIGPAVA
;
A
#
# COMPACT_ATOMS: atom_id res chain seq x y z
N MET A 1 21.17 -52.05 -38.58
CA MET A 1 21.66 -50.79 -38.03
C MET A 1 21.10 -49.68 -38.92
N ALA A 2 19.88 -49.22 -38.59
CA ALA A 2 19.10 -48.31 -39.42
C ALA A 2 18.94 -46.98 -38.68
N THR A 3 19.30 -45.90 -39.36
CA THR A 3 19.14 -44.50 -38.96
C THR A 3 17.77 -44.00 -39.41
N GLN A 4 16.97 -43.52 -38.48
CA GLN A 4 15.73 -42.75 -38.65
C GLN A 4 15.59 -41.95 -37.35
N GLY A 5 15.21 -40.69 -37.28
CA GLY A 5 14.71 -39.71 -38.24
C GLY A 5 14.56 -38.38 -37.48
N ASP A 6 14.39 -37.34 -38.27
CA ASP A 6 14.25 -35.93 -37.89
C ASP A 6 13.10 -35.57 -36.94
N ASP A 7 13.24 -34.36 -36.40
CA ASP A 7 12.21 -33.37 -36.03
C ASP A 7 11.19 -33.74 -34.95
N ASP A 8 11.19 -33.01 -33.84
CA ASP A 8 10.07 -32.09 -33.62
C ASP A 8 10.44 -30.95 -32.64
N GLU A 9 9.91 -29.79 -32.99
CA GLU A 9 10.09 -28.51 -32.32
C GLU A 9 9.34 -28.44 -30.98
N ARG A 10 9.64 -27.36 -30.22
CA ARG A 10 8.81 -26.77 -29.16
C ARG A 10 8.72 -27.53 -27.84
N SER A 11 9.54 -27.08 -26.90
CA SER A 11 9.10 -26.94 -25.50
C SER A 11 9.74 -25.69 -24.91
N PHE A 12 9.15 -24.57 -25.30
CA PHE A 12 9.30 -23.25 -24.70
C PHE A 12 8.64 -23.29 -23.30
N PHE A 13 9.39 -22.83 -22.29
CA PHE A 13 8.90 -22.49 -20.94
C PHE A 13 8.46 -23.65 -20.03
N SER A 14 9.42 -24.28 -19.36
CA SER A 14 9.19 -24.98 -18.10
C SER A 14 9.03 -23.97 -16.94
N GLU A 15 7.80 -23.92 -16.43
CA GLU A 15 7.44 -23.88 -15.01
C GLU A 15 8.20 -22.93 -14.05
N VAL A 16 7.54 -21.82 -13.70
CA VAL A 16 7.69 -21.21 -12.36
C VAL A 16 6.33 -21.25 -11.68
N PRO A 17 6.13 -22.00 -10.58
CA PRO A 17 4.89 -21.94 -9.84
C PRO A 17 4.82 -20.58 -9.11
N VAL A 18 3.86 -19.75 -9.52
CA VAL A 18 3.48 -18.53 -8.79
C VAL A 18 2.88 -18.98 -7.45
N ARG A 19 3.63 -18.80 -6.36
CA ARG A 19 3.13 -19.00 -5.00
C ARG A 19 1.98 -18.02 -4.75
N SER A 20 0.76 -18.53 -4.84
CA SER A 20 -0.43 -17.86 -4.34
C SER A 20 -0.34 -17.75 -2.81
N ALA A 21 0.08 -16.59 -2.32
CA ALA A 21 0.01 -16.25 -0.90
C ALA A 21 -1.41 -15.79 -0.57
N ALA A 22 -2.26 -16.76 -0.22
CA ALA A 22 -3.55 -16.50 0.38
C ALA A 22 -3.40 -15.75 1.72
N ARG A 23 -4.12 -14.63 1.82
CA ARG A 23 -4.86 -14.14 3.00
C ARG A 23 -4.10 -14.06 4.33
N ALA A 24 -3.63 -12.86 4.67
CA ALA A 24 -3.47 -12.44 6.06
C ALA A 24 -4.61 -11.46 6.44
N LYS A 25 -5.68 -12.02 7.03
CA LYS A 25 -6.69 -11.24 7.75
C LYS A 25 -6.07 -10.81 9.09
N ALA A 26 -5.41 -9.67 9.13
CA ALA A 26 -4.95 -9.08 10.39
C ALA A 26 -6.13 -8.37 11.06
N ALA A 27 -6.87 -9.13 11.89
CA ALA A 27 -7.71 -8.54 12.92
C ALA A 27 -6.78 -8.01 14.01
N ALA A 28 -6.63 -6.69 14.10
CA ALA A 28 -5.82 -6.03 15.12
C ALA A 28 -6.72 -5.62 16.30
N ASP A 29 -6.50 -6.32 17.42
CA ASP A 29 -6.67 -5.98 18.83
C ASP A 29 -7.52 -4.75 19.24
N GLU A 30 -8.53 -5.03 20.07
CA GLU A 30 -9.38 -4.09 20.81
C GLU A 30 -8.64 -3.42 21.99
N LYS A 31 -7.60 -2.64 21.68
CA LYS A 31 -7.14 -1.56 22.58
C LYS A 31 -7.49 -0.23 21.91
N PRO A 32 -7.74 0.86 22.67
CA PRO A 32 -8.00 2.17 22.09
C PRO A 32 -6.88 2.52 21.10
N HIS A 33 -7.17 2.35 19.81
CA HIS A 33 -6.18 2.23 18.73
C HIS A 33 -5.47 3.56 18.44
N TYR A 34 -5.85 4.61 19.17
CA TYR A 34 -5.45 6.00 18.99
C TYR A 34 -4.21 6.36 19.81
N LEU A 35 -4.03 5.75 20.99
CA LEU A 35 -2.92 6.07 21.89
C LEU A 35 -1.64 5.39 21.39
N GLY A 36 -0.65 6.20 21.04
CA GLY A 36 0.68 5.77 20.58
C GLY A 36 0.74 5.18 19.17
N HIS A 37 -0.37 5.12 18.41
CA HIS A 37 -0.34 4.63 17.01
C HIS A 37 0.60 5.45 16.14
N ARG A 38 0.51 6.77 16.25
CA ARG A 38 1.39 7.71 15.55
C ARG A 38 2.87 7.46 15.86
N ASP A 39 3.21 7.19 17.11
CA ASP A 39 4.60 6.99 17.51
C ASP A 39 5.11 5.61 17.09
N ARG A 40 4.28 4.56 17.22
CA ARG A 40 4.60 3.21 16.71
C ARG A 40 4.85 3.20 15.20
N LEU A 41 4.04 3.94 14.42
CA LEU A 41 4.25 4.06 12.98
C LEU A 41 5.57 4.74 12.65
N ARG A 42 5.91 5.83 13.36
CA ARG A 42 7.19 6.53 13.17
C ARG A 42 8.38 5.66 13.51
N GLU A 43 8.31 4.93 14.62
CA GLU A 43 9.36 4.02 15.04
C GLU A 43 9.55 2.88 14.04
N ARG A 44 8.45 2.28 13.56
CA ARG A 44 8.50 1.22 12.56
C ARG A 44 9.08 1.72 11.23
N PHE A 45 8.67 2.91 10.78
CA PHE A 45 9.25 3.52 9.58
C PHE A 45 10.75 3.81 9.76
N ALA A 46 11.15 4.36 10.90
CA ALA A 46 12.55 4.69 11.18
C ALA A 46 13.46 3.46 11.29
N SER A 47 12.94 2.34 11.81
CA SER A 47 13.71 1.11 12.02
C SER A 47 13.72 0.16 10.82
N ALA A 48 12.61 0.04 10.09
CA ALA A 48 12.44 -0.96 9.05
C ALA A 48 12.18 -0.37 7.63
N GLY A 49 12.06 0.96 7.52
CA GLY A 49 11.88 1.65 6.25
C GLY A 49 10.44 1.65 5.71
N PRO A 50 10.23 2.20 4.49
CA PRO A 50 8.90 2.35 3.89
C PRO A 50 8.23 1.00 3.59
N ASP A 51 8.98 0.00 3.13
CA ASP A 51 8.44 -1.32 2.74
C ASP A 51 7.87 -2.11 3.92
N ALA A 52 8.19 -1.69 5.16
CA ALA A 52 7.64 -2.28 6.36
C ALA A 52 6.20 -1.83 6.65
N LEU A 53 5.69 -0.81 5.95
CA LEU A 53 4.35 -0.25 6.16
C LEU A 53 3.49 -0.42 4.89
N PRO A 54 2.19 -0.74 5.03
CA PRO A 54 1.26 -0.64 3.92
C PRO A 54 1.06 0.83 3.50
N ASP A 55 0.69 1.05 2.25
CA ASP A 55 0.52 2.40 1.65
C ASP A 55 -0.36 3.34 2.47
N TYR A 56 -1.44 2.84 3.07
CA TYR A 56 -2.32 3.69 3.88
C TYR A 56 -1.64 4.16 5.17
N GLU A 57 -0.75 3.36 5.76
CA GLU A 57 0.03 3.75 6.94
C GLU A 57 1.14 4.75 6.56
N LEU A 58 1.71 4.63 5.34
CA LEU A 58 2.62 5.65 4.80
C LEU A 58 1.90 6.99 4.60
N LEU A 59 0.67 6.98 4.06
CA LEU A 59 -0.14 8.18 3.97
C LEU A 59 -0.48 8.76 5.35
N GLU A 60 -0.79 7.92 6.34
CA GLU A 60 -1.01 8.39 7.71
C GLU A 60 0.21 9.16 8.25
N LEU A 61 1.44 8.70 8.01
CA LEU A 61 2.65 9.42 8.43
C LEU A 61 2.75 10.83 7.85
N LEU A 62 2.38 11.01 6.57
CA LEU A 62 2.34 12.31 5.92
C LEU A 62 1.21 13.18 6.51
N LEU A 63 0.00 12.61 6.59
CA LEU A 63 -1.18 13.30 7.08
C LEU A 63 -1.04 13.73 8.55
N PHE A 64 -0.32 12.99 9.38
CA PHE A 64 -0.05 13.35 10.77
C PHE A 64 0.63 14.72 10.93
N ARG A 65 1.41 15.14 9.92
CA ARG A 65 2.12 16.42 9.92
C ARG A 65 1.21 17.59 9.54
N LEU A 66 0.16 17.31 8.78
CA LEU A 66 -0.77 18.29 8.19
C LEU A 66 -2.07 18.40 8.99
N ILE A 67 -2.53 17.30 9.59
CA ILE A 67 -3.78 17.21 10.36
C ILE A 67 -3.44 16.88 11.82
N PRO A 68 -3.28 17.89 12.68
CA PRO A 68 -3.02 17.68 14.09
C PRO A 68 -4.28 17.15 14.81
N ARG A 69 -4.09 16.18 15.71
CA ARG A 69 -5.12 15.68 16.64
C ARG A 69 -6.40 15.14 15.97
N ALA A 70 -6.28 14.48 14.82
CA ALA A 70 -7.38 13.79 14.16
C ALA A 70 -7.00 12.35 13.78
N ASP A 71 -8.02 11.51 13.57
CA ASP A 71 -7.85 10.18 12.96
C ASP A 71 -7.66 10.32 11.45
N THR A 72 -6.45 10.02 10.97
CA THR A 72 -6.08 10.12 9.56
C THR A 72 -6.30 8.82 8.78
N LYS A 73 -6.59 7.71 9.46
CA LYS A 73 -6.77 6.41 8.82
C LYS A 73 -7.94 6.38 7.84
N PRO A 74 -9.13 6.94 8.15
CA PRO A 74 -10.22 7.03 7.18
C PRO A 74 -9.83 7.84 5.94
N VAL A 75 -9.09 8.93 6.12
CA VAL A 75 -8.65 9.81 5.03
C VAL A 75 -7.62 9.10 4.14
N ALA A 76 -6.61 8.45 4.72
CA ALA A 76 -5.62 7.68 3.99
C ALA A 76 -6.26 6.56 3.15
N LYS A 77 -7.23 5.84 3.72
CA LYS A 77 -7.98 4.82 2.99
C LYS A 77 -8.86 5.40 1.89
N ALA A 78 -9.50 6.55 2.12
CA ALA A 78 -10.33 7.20 1.11
C ALA A 78 -9.48 7.69 -0.07
N LEU A 79 -8.28 8.21 0.18
CA LEU A 79 -7.33 8.59 -0.86
C LEU A 79 -6.95 7.38 -1.73
N LEU A 80 -6.51 6.28 -1.13
CA LEU A 80 -6.16 5.07 -1.90
C LEU A 80 -7.37 4.45 -2.62
N ALA A 81 -8.54 4.46 -2.00
CA ALA A 81 -9.75 3.96 -2.65
C ALA A 81 -10.12 4.78 -3.90
N ARG A 82 -9.83 6.09 -3.90
CA ARG A 82 -10.12 6.99 -5.02
C ARG A 82 -9.04 6.94 -6.10
N PHE A 83 -7.78 6.96 -5.70
CA PHE A 83 -6.66 7.15 -6.62
C PHE A 83 -5.94 5.85 -6.98
N GLY A 84 -6.12 4.75 -6.24
CA GLY A 84 -5.52 3.45 -6.51
C GLY A 84 -4.25 3.21 -5.68
N THR A 85 -3.16 3.86 -6.07
CA THR A 85 -1.83 3.64 -5.47
C THR A 85 -1.31 4.86 -4.71
N LEU A 86 -0.31 4.66 -3.84
CA LEU A 86 0.39 5.75 -3.17
C LEU A 86 0.94 6.78 -4.17
N ALA A 87 1.53 6.32 -5.28
CA ALA A 87 2.07 7.19 -6.32
C ALA A 87 0.99 8.04 -6.99
N GLU A 88 -0.18 7.47 -7.28
CA GLU A 88 -1.31 8.20 -7.87
C GLU A 88 -1.88 9.24 -6.90
N VAL A 89 -1.89 8.95 -5.59
CA VAL A 89 -2.27 9.95 -4.56
C VAL A 89 -1.30 11.13 -4.56
N LEU A 90 0.02 10.86 -4.54
CA LEU A 90 1.05 11.91 -4.47
C LEU A 90 1.15 12.74 -5.75
N GLY A 91 0.77 12.16 -6.90
CA GLY A 91 0.72 12.85 -8.20
C GLY A 91 -0.65 13.45 -8.55
N ALA A 92 -1.66 13.30 -7.68
CA ALA A 92 -3.01 13.73 -7.99
C ALA A 92 -3.13 15.27 -8.08
N PRO A 93 -3.91 15.81 -9.03
CA PRO A 93 -4.25 17.22 -9.06
C PRO A 93 -4.90 17.69 -7.74
N VAL A 94 -4.49 18.87 -7.25
CA VAL A 94 -4.97 19.47 -6.00
C VAL A 94 -6.51 19.51 -5.93
N GLY A 95 -7.18 19.87 -7.02
CA GLY A 95 -8.64 19.92 -7.07
C GLY A 95 -9.30 18.56 -6.81
N LEU A 96 -8.71 17.46 -7.32
CA LEU A 96 -9.22 16.11 -7.09
C LEU A 96 -8.94 15.61 -5.67
N LEU A 97 -7.80 15.99 -5.08
CA LEU A 97 -7.47 15.67 -3.69
C LEU A 97 -8.50 16.29 -2.74
N GLN A 98 -8.89 17.54 -2.98
CA GLN A 98 -9.86 18.28 -2.18
C GLN A 98 -11.29 17.72 -2.22
N GLU A 99 -11.62 16.86 -3.19
CA GLU A 99 -12.91 16.15 -3.19
C GLU A 99 -12.98 15.05 -2.12
N VAL A 100 -11.84 14.63 -1.57
CA VAL A 100 -11.81 13.64 -0.48
C VAL A 100 -12.12 14.33 0.85
N LYS A 101 -13.18 13.85 1.53
CA LYS A 101 -13.59 14.39 2.83
C LYS A 101 -12.43 14.37 3.82
N GLY A 102 -12.12 15.55 4.38
CA GLY A 102 -11.01 15.73 5.32
C GLY A 102 -9.71 16.25 4.68
N ILE A 103 -9.68 16.39 3.35
CA ILE A 103 -8.59 17.03 2.62
C ILE A 103 -9.01 18.45 2.25
N GLY A 104 -8.49 19.42 2.99
CA GLY A 104 -8.66 20.84 2.68
C GLY A 104 -7.47 21.41 1.91
N PRO A 105 -7.50 22.71 1.53
CA PRO A 105 -6.41 23.37 0.81
C PRO A 105 -5.05 23.34 1.48
N ALA A 106 -5.00 23.17 2.81
CA ALA A 106 -3.75 23.06 3.56
C ALA A 106 -3.15 21.63 3.54
N VAL A 107 -3.94 20.63 3.13
CA VAL A 107 -3.56 19.22 3.12
C VAL A 107 -3.31 18.72 1.70
N ALA A 108 -4.08 19.22 0.72
CA ALA A 108 -3.91 18.93 -0.71
C ALA A 108 -2.66 19.60 -1.29
#